data_AF-A0A8F5S4C6-F1
#
_entry.id   AF-A0A8F5S4C6-F1
#
_cell.length_a   1.000
_cell.length_b   1.000
_cell.length_c   1.000
_cell.angle_alpha   90.00
_cell.angle_beta   90.00
_cell.angle_gamma   90.00
#
_symmetry.space_group_name_H-M   'P 1'
#
loop_
_entity.id
_entity.type
_entity.pdbx_description
1 polymer ?
#
loop_
_entity_poly.entity_id
_entity_poly.type
_entity_poly.pdbx_seq_one_letter_code
_entity_poly.pdbx_strand_id
1 'polypeptide(L)'
;MIFAILEHILTHISFSIILIVIMIFLINFLVYEIEGLRNSSEKGMIATFLSITGFLVIRWISSGHFPLSNLYESLIFLSWSFSIIHMILYLGNPKNYLSAITAPSVIFTQGFVTSSLSTEMHQPAILVPALKSQWLMMHVSMMLLSYAVLLCGSLLSVALIVITFQKKIDFFF
;
A
#
# COMPACT_ATOMS: atom_id res chain seq x y z
N MET A 1 1.01 -17.36 -21.23
CA MET A 1 1.45 -18.35 -20.21
C MET A 1 2.61 -17.83 -19.36
N ILE A 2 3.74 -17.40 -19.96
CA ILE A 2 4.88 -16.81 -19.21
C ILE A 2 4.47 -15.61 -18.33
N PHE A 3 3.59 -14.74 -18.84
CA PHE A 3 3.23 -13.50 -18.17
C PHE A 3 2.42 -13.73 -16.88
N ALA A 4 1.47 -14.66 -16.92
CA ALA A 4 0.67 -15.05 -15.76
C ALA A 4 1.52 -15.72 -14.67
N ILE A 5 2.52 -16.51 -15.06
CA ILE A 5 3.46 -17.14 -14.13
C ILE A 5 4.34 -16.08 -13.46
N LEU A 6 4.82 -15.09 -14.23
CA LEU A 6 5.61 -13.98 -13.71
C LEU A 6 4.80 -13.11 -12.74
N GLU A 7 3.54 -12.80 -13.09
CA GLU A 7 2.61 -12.08 -12.20
C GLU A 7 2.44 -12.82 -10.88
N HIS A 8 2.14 -14.11 -10.92
CA HIS A 8 1.97 -14.94 -9.73
C HIS A 8 3.23 -14.94 -8.85
N ILE A 9 4.41 -15.14 -9.45
CA ILE A 9 5.69 -15.12 -8.73
C ILE A 9 5.92 -13.75 -8.07
N LEU A 10 5.67 -12.66 -8.80
CA LEU A 10 5.88 -11.31 -8.30
C LEU A 10 4.90 -10.96 -7.17
N THR A 11 3.64 -11.42 -7.25
CA THR A 11 2.67 -11.25 -6.17
C THR A 11 3.07 -11.99 -4.91
N HIS A 12 3.54 -13.25 -5.02
CA HIS A 12 4.00 -14.03 -3.87
C HIS A 12 5.28 -13.45 -3.25
N ILE A 13 6.19 -12.95 -4.06
CA ILE A 13 7.41 -12.25 -3.59
C ILE A 13 7.02 -10.96 -2.85
N SER A 14 6.16 -10.13 -3.43
CA SER A 14 5.73 -8.88 -2.79
C SER A 14 5.02 -9.15 -1.45
N PHE A 15 4.15 -10.16 -1.41
CA PHE A 15 3.48 -10.60 -0.18
C PHE A 15 4.47 -11.09 0.87
N SER A 16 5.44 -11.91 0.48
CA SER A 16 6.46 -12.45 1.39
C SER A 16 7.31 -11.33 1.99
N ILE A 17 7.72 -10.35 1.19
CA ILE A 17 8.47 -9.17 1.67
C ILE A 17 7.62 -8.37 2.66
N ILE A 18 6.34 -8.17 2.36
CA ILE A 18 5.42 -7.39 3.22
C ILE A 18 5.13 -8.11 4.53
N LEU A 19 5.01 -9.44 4.52
CA LEU A 19 4.92 -10.27 5.72
C LEU A 19 6.19 -10.13 6.58
N ILE A 20 7.38 -10.14 5.98
CA ILE A 20 8.63 -9.96 6.71
C ILE A 20 8.70 -8.55 7.32
N VAL A 21 8.30 -7.52 6.56
CA VAL A 21 8.23 -6.13 7.04
C VAL A 21 7.23 -5.99 8.20
N ILE A 22 6.06 -6.64 8.15
CA ILE A 22 5.09 -6.58 9.26
C ILE A 22 5.64 -7.20 10.54
N MET A 23 6.37 -8.30 10.43
CA MET A 23 6.98 -8.96 11.58
C MET A 23 8.06 -8.08 12.20
N ILE A 24 8.89 -7.45 11.37
CA ILE A 24 9.91 -6.49 11.83
C ILE A 24 9.26 -5.27 12.48
N PHE A 25 8.20 -4.72 11.90
CA PHE A 25 7.46 -3.58 12.46
C PHE A 25 6.81 -3.93 13.80
N LEU A 26 6.15 -5.09 13.90
CA LEU A 26 5.52 -5.57 15.12
C LEU A 26 6.55 -5.82 16.23
N ILE A 27 7.69 -6.43 15.89
CA ILE A 27 8.79 -6.65 16.84
C ILE A 27 9.35 -5.31 17.32
N ASN A 28 9.57 -4.33 16.43
CA ASN A 28 10.07 -3.01 16.81
C ASN A 28 9.06 -2.24 17.69
N PHE A 29 7.76 -2.38 17.43
CA PHE A 29 6.70 -1.81 18.26
C PHE A 29 6.62 -2.46 19.65
N LEU A 30 6.83 -3.78 19.74
CA LEU A 30 6.66 -4.55 20.97
C LEU A 30 7.92 -4.63 21.85
N VAL A 31 9.13 -4.62 21.26
CA VAL A 31 10.37 -5.08 21.93
C VAL A 31 11.43 -3.98 22.14
N TYR A 32 11.14 -2.69 21.88
CA TYR A 32 12.04 -1.51 22.07
C TYR A 32 12.63 -0.96 20.76
N GLU A 33 12.73 0.38 20.64
CA GLU A 33 13.22 1.12 19.46
C GLU A 33 14.70 0.77 19.13
N ILE A 34 14.91 -0.33 18.39
CA ILE A 34 16.23 -0.64 17.83
C ILE A 34 16.35 0.09 16.50
N GLU A 35 17.18 1.14 16.46
CA GLU A 35 17.38 2.01 15.30
C GLU A 35 17.80 1.23 14.03
N GLY A 36 18.55 0.13 14.20
CA GLY A 36 18.94 -0.76 13.10
C GLY A 36 17.78 -1.52 12.46
N LEU A 37 16.77 -1.92 13.23
CA LEU A 37 15.59 -2.63 12.73
C LEU A 37 14.66 -1.68 11.95
N ARG A 38 14.56 -0.42 12.39
CA ARG A 38 13.80 0.62 11.66
C ARG A 38 14.38 0.85 10.28
N ASN A 39 15.71 1.01 10.17
CA ASN A 39 16.35 1.20 8.86
C ASN A 39 16.17 -0.01 7.92
N SER A 40 16.11 -1.23 8.46
CA SER A 40 15.80 -2.43 7.69
C SER A 40 14.36 -2.44 7.17
N SER A 41 13.39 -2.07 8.02
CA SER A 41 11.98 -1.97 7.65
C SER A 41 11.75 -0.93 6.54
N GLU A 42 12.39 0.23 6.61
CA GLU A 42 12.29 1.29 5.61
C GLU A 42 12.83 0.83 4.24
N LYS A 43 13.97 0.14 4.22
CA LYS A 43 14.50 -0.49 2.99
C LYS A 43 13.55 -1.54 2.43
N GLY A 44 12.90 -2.32 3.31
CA GLY A 44 11.86 -3.25 2.95
C GLY A 44 10.70 -2.55 2.23
N MET A 45 10.22 -1.42 2.77
CA MET A 45 9.13 -0.66 2.16
C MET A 45 9.48 -0.13 0.76
N ILE A 46 10.71 0.37 0.57
CA ILE A 46 11.19 0.82 -0.74
C ILE A 46 11.20 -0.35 -1.74
N ALA A 47 11.67 -1.53 -1.32
CA ALA A 47 11.65 -2.73 -2.16
C ALA A 47 10.22 -3.14 -2.54
N THR A 48 9.26 -3.03 -1.60
CA THR A 48 7.85 -3.32 -1.90
C THR A 48 7.24 -2.34 -2.89
N PHE A 49 7.54 -1.04 -2.76
CA PHE A 49 7.10 -0.02 -3.70
C PHE A 49 7.61 -0.29 -5.12
N LEU A 50 8.90 -0.66 -5.26
CA LEU A 50 9.48 -1.03 -6.56
C LEU A 50 8.83 -2.30 -7.13
N SER A 51 8.57 -3.30 -6.29
CA SER A 51 7.91 -4.55 -6.72
C SER A 51 6.48 -4.32 -7.20
N ILE A 52 5.68 -3.53 -6.47
CA ILE A 52 4.30 -3.19 -6.83
C ILE A 52 4.26 -2.34 -8.10
N THR A 53 5.17 -1.36 -8.23
CA THR A 53 5.29 -0.54 -9.45
C THR A 53 5.65 -1.40 -10.65
N GLY A 54 6.61 -2.31 -10.50
CA GLY A 54 6.96 -3.29 -11.54
C GLY A 54 5.79 -4.17 -11.95
N PHE A 55 5.01 -4.65 -10.97
CA PHE A 55 3.80 -5.44 -11.23
C PHE A 55 2.76 -4.66 -12.06
N LEU A 56 2.51 -3.39 -11.72
CA LEU A 56 1.58 -2.53 -12.48
C LEU A 56 2.03 -2.31 -13.93
N VAL A 57 3.32 -2.05 -14.13
CA VAL A 57 3.90 -1.80 -15.46
C VAL A 57 3.83 -3.04 -16.34
N ILE A 58 4.19 -4.20 -15.77
CA ILE A 58 4.08 -5.51 -16.40
C ILE A 58 2.61 -5.72 -16.83
N ARG A 59 1.63 -5.55 -15.93
CA ARG A 59 0.21 -5.68 -16.28
C ARG A 59 -0.27 -4.71 -17.36
N TRP A 60 0.16 -3.45 -17.32
CA TRP A 60 -0.17 -2.48 -18.36
C TRP A 60 0.28 -3.01 -19.73
N ILE A 61 1.53 -3.45 -19.84
CA ILE A 61 2.10 -3.92 -21.11
C ILE A 61 1.35 -5.15 -21.63
N SER A 62 0.96 -6.10 -20.77
CA SER A 62 0.26 -7.31 -21.22
C SER A 62 -1.22 -7.13 -21.50
N SER A 63 -1.91 -6.20 -20.84
CA SER A 63 -3.35 -5.99 -21.02
C SER A 63 -3.66 -4.96 -22.11
N GLY A 64 -2.69 -4.11 -22.47
CA GLY A 64 -2.88 -3.05 -23.46
C GLY A 64 -3.83 -1.94 -23.01
N HIS A 65 -4.34 -2.01 -21.78
CA HIS A 65 -5.13 -0.99 -21.12
C HIS A 65 -4.55 -0.70 -19.73
N PHE A 66 -4.93 0.43 -19.14
CA PHE A 66 -4.48 0.76 -17.81
C PHE A 66 -5.18 -0.16 -16.78
N PRO A 67 -4.47 -0.68 -15.76
CA PRO A 67 -4.97 -1.68 -14.83
C PRO A 67 -5.89 -1.06 -13.76
N LEU A 68 -7.12 -0.72 -14.12
CA LEU A 68 -8.19 -0.25 -13.22
C LEU A 68 -9.54 -0.92 -13.50
N SER A 69 -9.56 -1.94 -14.36
CA SER A 69 -10.80 -2.50 -14.89
C SER A 69 -11.48 -3.45 -13.92
N ASN A 70 -10.69 -4.16 -13.11
CA ASN A 70 -11.18 -5.13 -12.15
C ASN A 70 -11.03 -4.61 -10.71
N LEU A 71 -11.84 -5.14 -9.79
CA LEU A 71 -11.75 -4.84 -8.36
C LEU A 71 -10.36 -5.18 -7.81
N TYR A 72 -9.79 -6.30 -8.26
CA TYR A 72 -8.39 -6.67 -7.94
C TYR A 72 -7.37 -5.62 -8.38
N GLU A 73 -7.46 -5.17 -9.63
CA GLU A 73 -6.55 -4.16 -10.19
C GLU A 73 -6.68 -2.82 -9.45
N SER A 74 -7.91 -2.45 -9.11
CA SER A 74 -8.20 -1.23 -8.34
C SER A 74 -7.62 -1.28 -6.93
N LEU A 75 -7.66 -2.43 -6.25
CA LEU A 75 -7.07 -2.60 -4.93
C LEU A 75 -5.53 -2.56 -4.96
N ILE A 76 -4.91 -3.08 -6.01
CA ILE A 76 -3.45 -2.98 -6.20
C ILE A 76 -3.05 -1.53 -6.51
N PHE A 77 -3.84 -0.81 -7.30
CA PHE A 77 -3.62 0.62 -7.52
C PHE A 77 -3.78 1.44 -6.22
N LEU A 78 -4.73 1.04 -5.37
CA LEU A 78 -4.90 1.62 -4.04
C LEU A 78 -3.69 1.34 -3.15
N SER A 79 -3.18 0.09 -3.10
CA SER A 79 -1.97 -0.23 -2.31
C SER A 79 -0.74 0.53 -2.82
N TRP A 80 -0.58 0.66 -4.14
CA TRP A 80 0.44 1.50 -4.75
C TRP A 80 0.32 2.98 -4.34
N SER A 81 -0.90 3.51 -4.28
CA SER A 81 -1.17 4.89 -3.83
C SER A 81 -0.76 5.09 -2.36
N PHE A 82 -1.04 4.12 -1.48
CA PHE A 82 -0.56 4.15 -0.10
C PHE A 82 0.97 4.10 -0.03
N SER A 83 1.63 3.26 -0.85
CA SER A 83 3.10 3.20 -0.90
C SER A 83 3.71 4.52 -1.37
N ILE A 84 3.08 5.24 -2.30
CA ILE A 84 3.52 6.59 -2.71
C ILE A 84 3.42 7.56 -1.54
N ILE A 85 2.27 7.60 -0.85
CA ILE A 85 2.07 8.50 0.30
C ILE A 85 3.15 8.24 1.36
N HIS A 86 3.44 6.97 1.63
CA HIS A 86 4.51 6.58 2.54
C HIS A 86 5.89 7.06 2.07
N MET A 87 6.24 6.86 0.79
CA MET A 87 7.50 7.35 0.21
C MET A 87 7.64 8.88 0.29
N ILE A 88 6.57 9.63 0.00
CA ILE A 88 6.58 11.10 0.10
C ILE A 88 6.85 11.54 1.53
N LEU A 89 6.21 10.89 2.52
CA LEU A 89 6.43 11.20 3.94
C LEU A 89 7.85 10.83 4.39
N TYR A 90 8.41 9.74 3.87
CA TYR A 90 9.78 9.31 4.14
C TYR A 90 10.81 10.31 3.61
N LEU A 91 10.68 10.77 2.35
CA LEU A 91 11.57 11.79 1.78
C LEU A 91 11.48 13.12 2.52
N GLY A 92 10.29 13.49 3.02
CA GLY A 92 10.07 14.74 3.72
C GLY A 92 10.75 14.83 5.08
N ASN A 93 10.82 13.73 5.84
CA ASN A 93 11.54 13.69 7.12
C ASN A 93 11.83 12.24 7.57
N PRO A 94 13.10 11.83 7.68
CA PRO A 94 13.48 10.44 7.96
C PRO A 94 13.23 9.98 9.41
N LYS A 95 12.97 10.90 10.34
CA LYS A 95 12.68 10.61 11.76
C LYS A 95 11.19 10.62 12.10
N ASN A 96 10.32 10.60 11.09
CA ASN A 96 8.90 10.85 11.29
C ASN A 96 8.14 9.67 11.90
N TYR A 97 7.50 9.91 13.05
CA TYR A 97 6.42 9.09 13.60
C TYR A 97 5.24 8.88 12.61
N LEU A 98 5.13 9.72 11.57
CA LEU A 98 4.16 9.56 10.48
C LEU A 98 4.40 8.31 9.62
N SER A 99 5.66 7.87 9.49
CA SER A 99 6.00 6.60 8.82
C SER A 99 5.33 5.42 9.54
N ALA A 100 5.27 5.46 10.88
CA ALA A 100 4.67 4.40 11.68
C ALA A 100 3.13 4.27 11.52
N ILE A 101 2.45 5.31 11.04
CA ILE A 101 0.99 5.27 10.79
C ILE A 101 0.71 4.81 9.35
N THR A 102 1.56 5.23 8.41
CA THR A 102 1.39 4.92 6.99
C THR A 102 1.87 3.52 6.63
N ALA A 103 2.89 3.00 7.32
CA ALA A 103 3.38 1.64 7.15
C ALA A 103 2.28 0.57 7.37
N PRO A 104 1.53 0.56 8.49
CA PRO A 104 0.39 -0.36 8.67
C PRO A 104 -0.68 -0.24 7.59
N SER A 105 -0.92 0.97 7.05
CA SER A 105 -1.94 1.20 6.02
C SER A 105 -1.57 0.54 4.68
N VAL A 106 -0.30 0.65 4.27
CA VAL A 106 0.25 -0.06 3.09
C VAL A 106 0.15 -1.57 3.30
N ILE A 107 0.51 -2.04 4.49
CA ILE A 107 0.55 -3.47 4.78
C ILE A 107 -0.86 -4.07 4.86
N PHE A 108 -1.81 -3.36 5.47
CA PHE A 108 -3.19 -3.81 5.57
C PHE A 108 -3.85 -3.91 4.19
N THR A 109 -3.64 -2.91 3.33
CA THR A 109 -4.18 -2.93 1.97
C THR A 109 -3.55 -4.02 1.12
N GLN A 110 -2.23 -4.24 1.21
CA GLN A 110 -1.62 -5.35 0.50
C GLN A 110 -2.07 -6.72 1.06
N GLY A 111 -2.12 -6.87 2.38
CA GLY A 111 -2.60 -8.10 3.02
C GLY A 111 -4.03 -8.42 2.59
N PHE A 112 -4.87 -7.40 2.42
CA PHE A 112 -6.21 -7.55 1.87
C PHE A 112 -6.17 -7.99 0.40
N VAL A 113 -5.34 -7.38 -0.45
CA VAL A 113 -5.17 -7.81 -1.86
C VAL A 113 -4.78 -9.28 -1.98
N THR A 114 -3.88 -9.77 -1.13
CA THR A 114 -3.42 -11.16 -1.20
C THR A 114 -4.41 -12.15 -0.58
N SER A 115 -5.05 -11.80 0.54
CA SER A 115 -5.98 -12.70 1.24
C SER A 115 -7.36 -12.76 0.59
N SER A 116 -7.88 -11.63 0.10
CA SER A 116 -9.24 -11.55 -0.45
C SER A 116 -9.36 -12.09 -1.88
N LEU A 117 -8.24 -12.37 -2.56
CA LEU A 117 -8.27 -12.50 -4.02
C LEU A 117 -7.42 -13.64 -4.61
N SER A 118 -6.98 -14.59 -3.79
CA SER A 118 -6.15 -15.72 -4.25
C SER A 118 -6.92 -16.84 -4.98
N THR A 119 -8.25 -16.79 -5.16
CA THR A 119 -8.96 -17.96 -5.74
C THR A 119 -10.03 -17.66 -6.79
N GLU A 120 -10.76 -16.53 -6.76
CA GLU A 120 -12.02 -16.46 -7.54
C GLU A 120 -12.06 -15.52 -8.75
N MET A 121 -11.05 -14.67 -9.03
CA MET A 121 -11.16 -13.67 -10.12
C MET A 121 -9.89 -13.41 -10.94
N HIS A 122 -9.12 -14.45 -11.27
CA HIS A 122 -8.08 -14.37 -12.30
C HIS A 122 -8.62 -14.33 -13.74
N GLN A 123 -9.94 -14.32 -13.92
CA GLN A 123 -10.55 -14.15 -15.23
C GLN A 123 -10.51 -12.66 -15.61
N PRO A 124 -9.92 -12.30 -16.76
CA PRO A 124 -10.05 -10.96 -17.32
C PRO A 124 -11.53 -10.76 -17.68
N ALA A 125 -12.28 -10.09 -16.81
CA ALA A 125 -13.65 -9.73 -17.09
C ALA A 125 -13.66 -8.82 -18.31
N ILE A 126 -14.37 -9.25 -19.36
CA ILE A 126 -14.54 -8.52 -20.62
C ILE A 126 -14.98 -7.09 -20.28
N LEU A 127 -14.15 -6.11 -20.63
CA LEU A 127 -14.40 -4.71 -20.32
C LEU A 127 -15.71 -4.26 -20.97
N VAL A 128 -16.64 -3.80 -20.13
CA VAL A 128 -17.87 -3.12 -20.56
C VAL A 128 -17.46 -1.87 -21.36
N PRO A 129 -18.11 -1.55 -22.51
CA PRO A 129 -17.68 -0.48 -23.42
C PRO A 129 -17.48 0.91 -22.77
N ALA A 130 -18.08 1.17 -21.61
CA ALA A 130 -17.95 2.40 -20.84
C ALA A 130 -16.53 2.64 -20.26
N LEU A 131 -15.76 1.58 -19.98
CA LEU A 131 -14.40 1.66 -19.42
C LEU A 131 -13.31 2.03 -20.45
N LYS A 132 -13.66 2.19 -21.73
CA LYS A 132 -12.73 2.67 -22.77
C LYS A 132 -12.54 4.19 -22.77
N SER A 133 -13.38 4.96 -22.08
CA SER A 133 -13.25 6.42 -22.10
C SER A 133 -12.05 6.88 -21.26
N GLN A 134 -11.20 7.72 -21.84
CA GLN A 134 -10.05 8.33 -21.14
C GLN A 134 -10.50 9.15 -19.92
N TRP A 135 -11.73 9.66 -19.94
CA TRP A 135 -12.29 10.48 -18.86
C TRP A 135 -12.64 9.64 -17.62
N LEU A 136 -13.28 8.47 -17.80
CA LEU A 136 -13.56 7.56 -16.68
C LEU A 136 -12.27 7.06 -16.02
N MET A 137 -11.25 6.77 -16.84
CA MET A 137 -9.93 6.35 -16.35
C MET A 137 -9.27 7.41 -15.46
N MET A 138 -9.32 8.68 -15.86
CA MET A 138 -8.83 9.78 -15.04
C MET A 138 -9.67 9.96 -13.77
N HIS A 139 -11.00 9.85 -13.88
CA HIS A 139 -11.90 9.98 -12.74
C HIS A 139 -11.64 8.91 -11.67
N VAL A 140 -11.60 7.63 -12.07
CA VAL A 140 -11.44 6.49 -11.15
C VAL A 140 -10.07 6.51 -10.48
N SER A 141 -9.00 6.84 -11.21
CA SER A 141 -7.66 6.96 -10.63
C SER A 141 -7.58 8.10 -9.60
N MET A 142 -8.16 9.27 -9.90
CA MET A 142 -8.21 10.39 -8.95
C MET A 142 -9.08 10.07 -7.73
N MET A 143 -10.20 9.37 -7.91
CA MET A 143 -11.06 8.90 -6.81
C MET A 143 -10.29 7.96 -5.88
N LEU A 144 -9.62 6.93 -6.41
CA LEU A 144 -8.81 5.98 -5.63
C LEU A 144 -7.67 6.67 -4.88
N LEU A 145 -6.98 7.61 -5.54
CA LEU A 145 -5.94 8.41 -4.89
C LEU A 145 -6.51 9.26 -3.74
N SER A 146 -7.67 9.89 -3.95
CA SER A 146 -8.34 10.68 -2.92
C SER A 146 -8.75 9.82 -1.71
N TYR A 147 -9.22 8.60 -1.94
CA TYR A 147 -9.53 7.65 -0.86
C TYR A 147 -8.29 7.28 -0.06
N ALA A 148 -7.16 7.02 -0.72
CA ALA A 148 -5.90 6.71 -0.03
C ALA A 148 -5.45 7.88 0.86
N VAL A 149 -5.49 9.11 0.33
CA VAL A 149 -5.12 10.31 1.08
C VAL A 149 -6.08 10.58 2.24
N LEU A 150 -7.39 10.44 2.05
CA LEU A 150 -8.39 10.64 3.10
C LEU A 150 -8.27 9.59 4.22
N LEU A 151 -8.07 8.32 3.87
CA LEU A 151 -7.84 7.26 4.85
C LEU A 151 -6.57 7.53 5.65
N CYS A 152 -5.47 7.86 4.98
CA CYS A 152 -4.23 8.26 5.65
C CYS A 152 -4.41 9.49 6.56
N GLY A 153 -5.14 10.51 6.10
CA GLY A 153 -5.42 11.73 6.86
C GLY A 153 -6.27 11.46 8.10
N SER A 154 -7.29 10.60 7.99
CA SER A 154 -8.14 10.20 9.12
C SER A 154 -7.34 9.44 10.19
N LEU A 155 -6.48 8.50 9.78
CA LEU A 155 -5.59 7.78 10.69
C LEU A 155 -4.61 8.72 11.40
N LEU A 156 -4.06 9.69 10.68
CA LEU A 156 -3.20 10.71 11.27
C LEU A 156 -3.95 11.58 12.29
N SER A 157 -5.17 11.99 11.97
CA SER A 157 -6.02 12.77 12.89
C SER A 157 -6.28 12.00 14.19
N VAL A 158 -6.66 10.72 14.09
CA VAL A 158 -6.86 9.86 15.27
C VAL A 158 -5.58 9.74 16.10
N ALA A 159 -4.42 9.55 15.46
CA ALA A 159 -3.14 9.47 16.17
C ALA A 159 -2.81 10.77 16.94
N LEU A 160 -3.04 11.94 16.33
CA LEU A 160 -2.84 13.23 17.00
C LEU A 160 -3.77 13.41 18.20
N ILE A 161 -5.03 12.97 18.09
CA ILE A 161 -5.98 13.00 19.20
C ILE A 161 -5.45 12.13 20.36
N VAL A 162 -5.00 10.91 20.09
CA VAL A 162 -4.45 10.02 21.14
C VAL A 162 -3.24 10.64 21.85
N ILE A 163 -2.30 11.20 21.08
CA ILE A 163 -1.08 11.84 21.64
C ILE A 163 -1.44 13.06 22.50
N THR A 164 -2.39 13.88 22.05
CA THR A 164 -2.82 15.07 22.80
C THR A 164 -3.58 14.72 24.08
N PHE A 165 -4.40 13.67 24.07
CA PHE A 165 -5.05 13.15 25.28
C PHE A 165 -4.04 12.64 26.29
N GLN A 166 -3.00 11.92 25.86
CA GLN A 166 -1.95 11.40 26.74
C GLN A 166 -1.19 12.53 27.45
N LYS A 167 -0.77 13.56 26.72
CA LYS A 167 -0.12 14.74 27.31
C LYS A 167 -0.99 15.49 28.32
N LYS A 168 -2.31 15.51 28.12
CA LYS A 168 -3.24 16.17 29.04
C LYS A 168 -3.36 15.40 30.37
N ILE A 169 -3.25 14.08 30.34
CA ILE A 169 -3.28 13.22 31.54
C ILE A 169 -1.99 13.42 32.35
N ASP A 170 -0.83 13.49 31.69
CA ASP A 170 0.46 13.74 32.35
C ASP A 170 0.58 15.15 32.95
N PHE A 171 -0.16 16.13 32.45
CA PHE A 171 -0.20 17.48 33.03
C PHE A 171 -1.10 17.59 34.27
N PHE A 172 -2.00 16.63 34.46
CA PHE A 172 -2.96 16.63 35.58
C PHE A 172 -2.47 15.82 36.80
N PHE A 173 -1.30 15.19 36.68
CA PHE A 173 -0.61 14.42 37.73
C PHE A 173 0.71 15.11 38.10
#